data_AF-A0A2I0NJE9-F1
#
_entry.id   AF-A0A2I0NJE9-F1
#
_cell.length_a   1.000
_cell.length_b   1.000
_cell.length_c   1.000
_cell.angle_alpha   90.00
_cell.angle_beta   90.00
_cell.angle_gamma   90.00
#
_symmetry.space_group_name_H-M   'P 1'
#
loop_
_entity.id
_entity.type
_entity.pdbx_description
1 polymer ?
#
loop_
_entity_poly.entity_id
_entity_poly.type
_entity_poly.pdbx_seq_one_letter_code
_entity_poly.pdbx_strand_id
1 'polypeptide(L)'
;MTQKILPCLILLLLITAVMFVSGCTGNDAPEPAGKTVLAPSIPEPVVMSGTGRMFTDTFELKEGLAVFKIRHMVASPDEYLGIDLVEDTDNDGKFRLDAQLVNKAYEPVTNFNGSKAVKISTQGKYQLQIKADSDARWEIIAEQPVLARAAKQAHELSGKSMQATGLFYLPEGKKTFTLKHGGESNFIVELLDNKGNRVAGLANEIGLFEGKKEVDILFPGNYLLDIEADGIWQVNIK
;
A
#
# COMPACT_ATOMS: atom_id res chain seq x y z
N MET A 1 19.03 -38.78 -53.35
CA MET A 1 18.21 -39.63 -52.47
C MET A 1 16.77 -39.09 -52.49
N THR A 2 16.03 -39.35 -53.58
CA THR A 2 14.90 -40.31 -53.64
C THR A 2 13.71 -39.98 -52.74
N GLN A 3 12.90 -39.03 -53.23
CA GLN A 3 11.45 -39.11 -53.46
C GLN A 3 10.76 -40.46 -53.16
N LYS A 4 9.62 -40.45 -52.45
CA LYS A 4 8.33 -40.99 -52.94
C LYS A 4 7.16 -40.72 -51.99
N ILE A 5 6.07 -40.33 -52.62
CA ILE A 5 4.71 -40.11 -52.11
C ILE A 5 3.92 -41.43 -52.27
N LEU A 6 2.76 -41.53 -51.58
CA LEU A 6 1.49 -42.19 -52.00
C LEU A 6 1.10 -43.49 -51.22
N PRO A 7 -0.17 -43.99 -51.27
CA PRO A 7 -1.31 -43.68 -50.38
C PRO A 7 -2.08 -44.96 -49.93
N CYS A 8 -3.35 -44.80 -49.52
CA CYS A 8 -4.44 -45.81 -49.48
C CYS A 8 -4.37 -46.88 -48.37
N LEU A 9 -5.43 -47.00 -47.57
CA LEU A 9 -6.60 -47.79 -47.96
C LEU A 9 -7.75 -47.61 -46.96
N ILE A 10 -8.93 -47.36 -47.52
CA ILE A 10 -10.23 -47.39 -46.86
C ILE A 10 -10.55 -48.86 -46.52
N LEU A 11 -11.02 -49.13 -45.30
CA LEU A 11 -11.89 -50.29 -45.07
C LEU A 11 -13.10 -49.87 -44.22
N LEU A 12 -14.21 -49.73 -44.94
CA LEU A 12 -15.56 -49.64 -44.44
C LEU A 12 -15.96 -51.04 -43.93
N LEU A 13 -16.45 -51.15 -42.69
CA LEU A 13 -17.18 -52.33 -42.22
C LEU A 13 -18.48 -51.86 -41.57
N LEU A 14 -19.57 -52.04 -42.34
CA LEU A 14 -20.96 -52.00 -41.91
C LEU A 14 -21.27 -53.24 -41.07
N ILE A 15 -21.76 -53.06 -39.83
CA ILE A 15 -22.69 -54.01 -39.21
C ILE A 15 -23.80 -53.21 -38.51
N THR A 16 -25.03 -53.61 -38.82
CA THR A 16 -26.32 -53.04 -38.48
C THR A 16 -26.79 -53.38 -37.05
N ALA A 17 -27.38 -52.35 -36.42
CA ALA A 17 -28.43 -52.29 -35.38
C ALA A 17 -28.97 -53.55 -34.67
N VAL A 18 -29.13 -53.45 -33.33
CA VAL A 18 -30.34 -53.87 -32.59
C VAL A 18 -30.57 -52.93 -31.38
N MET A 19 -31.84 -52.63 -31.09
CA MET A 19 -32.39 -51.66 -30.15
C MET A 19 -32.34 -52.04 -28.65
N PHE A 20 -32.32 -50.98 -27.81
CA PHE A 20 -32.84 -50.75 -26.45
C PHE A 20 -33.30 -51.93 -25.58
N VAL A 21 -32.81 -52.00 -24.32
CA VAL A 21 -33.64 -51.92 -23.09
C VAL A 21 -32.81 -51.32 -21.93
N SER A 22 -33.48 -50.44 -21.19
CA SER A 22 -33.17 -49.72 -19.95
C SER A 22 -32.38 -50.44 -18.85
N GLY A 23 -31.55 -49.66 -18.14
CA GLY A 23 -31.07 -49.96 -16.79
C GLY A 23 -30.38 -48.74 -16.17
N CYS A 24 -31.12 -47.98 -15.36
CA CYS A 24 -30.57 -46.92 -14.52
C CYS A 24 -29.64 -47.50 -13.45
N THR A 25 -28.36 -47.14 -13.44
CA THR A 25 -27.58 -47.03 -12.20
C THR A 25 -26.55 -45.92 -12.41
N GLY A 26 -26.71 -44.83 -11.66
CA GLY A 26 -25.85 -43.66 -11.73
C GLY A 26 -24.40 -43.99 -11.39
N ASN A 27 -23.51 -43.46 -12.21
CA ASN A 27 -22.13 -43.18 -11.85
C ASN A 27 -21.88 -41.72 -12.24
N ASP A 28 -22.46 -40.80 -11.47
CA ASP A 28 -21.99 -39.42 -11.46
C ASP A 28 -20.61 -39.46 -10.80
N ALA A 29 -19.58 -39.44 -11.63
CA ALA A 29 -18.24 -39.13 -11.17
C ALA A 29 -18.28 -37.72 -10.56
N PRO A 30 -17.81 -37.51 -9.32
CA PRO A 30 -17.79 -36.19 -8.74
C PRO A 30 -16.85 -35.31 -9.56
N GLU A 31 -17.41 -34.20 -10.06
CA GLU A 31 -16.70 -33.08 -10.65
C GLU A 31 -15.51 -32.70 -9.73
N PRO A 32 -14.28 -32.50 -10.26
CA PRO A 32 -13.16 -32.15 -9.42
C PRO A 32 -13.47 -30.84 -8.70
N ALA A 33 -13.48 -30.91 -7.36
CA ALA A 33 -13.74 -29.79 -6.48
C ALA A 33 -13.02 -28.54 -6.99
N GLY A 34 -13.82 -27.52 -7.32
CA GLY A 34 -13.31 -26.23 -7.79
C GLY A 34 -12.21 -25.75 -6.86
N LYS A 35 -11.07 -25.37 -7.43
CA LYS A 35 -9.99 -24.70 -6.70
C LYS A 35 -10.62 -23.55 -5.91
N THR A 36 -10.71 -23.70 -4.59
CA THR A 36 -11.03 -22.60 -3.70
C THR A 36 -9.96 -21.55 -3.92
N VAL A 37 -10.28 -20.50 -4.69
CA VAL A 37 -9.47 -19.30 -4.76
C VAL A 37 -9.55 -18.71 -3.36
N LEU A 38 -8.53 -18.98 -2.53
CA LEU A 38 -8.40 -18.40 -1.21
C LEU A 38 -8.53 -16.88 -1.38
N ALA A 39 -9.46 -16.27 -0.65
CA ALA A 39 -9.52 -14.83 -0.55
C ALA A 39 -8.12 -14.32 -0.13
N PRO A 40 -7.61 -13.21 -0.66
CA PRO A 40 -6.30 -12.71 -0.30
C PRO A 40 -6.19 -12.57 1.22
N SER A 41 -5.25 -13.28 1.84
CA SER A 41 -4.97 -13.10 3.26
C SER A 41 -4.41 -11.69 3.47
N ILE A 42 -5.02 -10.99 4.42
CA ILE A 42 -4.55 -9.70 4.91
C ILE A 42 -3.15 -9.94 5.49
N PRO A 43 -2.09 -9.29 4.99
CA PRO A 43 -0.79 -9.40 5.62
C PRO A 43 -0.87 -8.83 7.04
N GLU A 44 -0.36 -9.59 8.02
CA GLU A 44 -0.29 -9.12 9.40
C GLU A 44 0.64 -7.89 9.49
N PRO A 45 0.31 -6.88 10.31
CA PRO A 45 1.21 -5.75 10.52
C PRO A 45 2.54 -6.22 11.10
N VAL A 46 3.65 -5.68 10.57
CA VAL A 46 4.99 -5.93 11.09
C VAL A 46 5.30 -4.88 12.14
N VAL A 47 5.53 -5.31 13.37
CA VAL A 47 5.88 -4.44 14.50
C VAL A 47 7.38 -4.52 14.75
N MET A 48 8.04 -3.36 14.79
CA MET A 48 9.46 -3.21 15.03
C MET A 48 9.67 -2.20 16.14
N SER A 49 10.65 -2.43 17.01
CA SER A 49 11.03 -1.47 18.05
C SER A 49 12.51 -1.55 18.36
N GLY A 50 13.06 -0.48 18.92
CA GLY A 50 14.48 -0.41 19.22
C GLY A 50 14.89 0.91 19.85
N THR A 51 16.21 1.08 20.02
CA THR A 51 16.82 2.28 20.55
C THR A 51 17.92 2.81 19.62
N GLY A 52 17.89 4.10 19.36
CA GLY A 52 18.81 4.82 18.52
C GLY A 52 18.98 4.28 17.12
N ARG A 53 20.13 4.57 16.52
CA ARG A 53 20.50 4.15 15.18
C ARG A 53 20.64 2.63 15.10
N MET A 54 19.91 2.03 14.16
CA MET A 54 20.12 0.65 13.76
C MET A 54 19.48 0.36 12.41
N PHE A 55 19.77 -0.82 11.88
CA PHE A 55 18.93 -1.45 10.87
C PHE A 55 17.99 -2.45 11.56
N THR A 56 16.75 -2.55 11.11
CA THR A 56 15.81 -3.58 11.63
C THR A 56 16.18 -4.96 11.13
N ASP A 57 15.54 -6.02 11.62
CA ASP A 57 15.46 -7.25 10.85
C ASP A 57 14.72 -7.02 9.53
N THR A 58 14.97 -7.87 8.53
CA THR A 58 14.26 -7.81 7.26
C THR A 58 12.81 -8.27 7.43
N PHE A 59 11.90 -7.64 6.70
CA PHE A 59 10.48 -8.02 6.64
C PHE A 59 9.98 -8.01 5.20
N GLU A 60 8.89 -8.72 4.93
CA GLU A 60 8.32 -8.78 3.58
C GLU A 60 7.19 -7.77 3.40
N LEU A 61 7.18 -7.10 2.25
CA LEU A 61 6.05 -6.29 1.79
C LEU A 61 5.60 -6.80 0.42
N LYS A 62 4.29 -6.81 0.20
CA LYS A 62 3.70 -7.07 -1.12
C LYS A 62 3.67 -5.80 -1.96
N GLU A 63 3.61 -5.94 -3.28
CA GLU A 63 3.36 -4.80 -4.17
C GLU A 63 2.06 -4.08 -3.78
N GLY A 64 2.07 -2.75 -3.81
CA GLY A 64 0.91 -1.91 -3.52
C GLY A 64 1.17 -0.91 -2.40
N LEU A 65 0.12 -0.56 -1.66
CA LEU A 65 0.20 0.44 -0.60
C LEU A 65 0.76 -0.17 0.70
N ALA A 66 1.73 0.50 1.30
CA ALA A 66 2.15 0.30 2.68
C ALA A 66 2.01 1.61 3.47
N VAL A 67 1.65 1.51 4.75
CA VAL A 67 1.60 2.63 5.69
C VAL A 67 2.52 2.29 6.86
N PHE A 68 3.41 3.21 7.20
CA PHE A 68 4.31 3.09 8.35
C PHE A 68 3.82 4.03 9.44
N LYS A 69 3.38 3.47 10.57
CA LYS A 69 3.09 4.24 11.78
C LYS A 69 4.35 4.30 12.62
N ILE A 70 4.72 5.49 13.06
CA ILE A 70 6.02 5.76 13.66
C ILE A 70 5.80 6.47 14.98
N ARG A 71 6.33 5.87 16.04
CA ARG A 71 6.46 6.48 17.35
C ARG A 71 7.93 6.58 17.67
N HIS A 72 8.35 7.74 18.12
CA HIS A 72 9.73 8.00 18.51
C HIS A 72 9.72 8.87 19.76
N MET A 73 10.36 8.38 20.81
CA MET A 73 10.36 8.94 22.15
C MET A 73 11.79 9.32 22.51
N VAL A 74 12.01 10.60 22.79
CA VAL A 74 13.32 11.19 23.03
C VAL A 74 13.34 11.89 24.37
N ALA A 75 14.52 11.95 24.99
CA ALA A 75 14.76 12.79 26.17
C ALA A 75 15.17 14.22 25.78
N SER A 76 15.77 14.41 24.59
CA SER A 76 16.29 15.69 24.10
C SER A 76 15.42 16.27 22.97
N PRO A 77 15.12 17.58 22.96
CA PRO A 77 14.34 18.21 21.90
C PRO A 77 15.12 18.44 20.59
N ASP A 78 16.45 18.39 20.61
CA ASP A 78 17.28 18.73 19.43
C ASP A 78 17.65 17.52 18.56
N GLU A 79 16.91 16.41 18.70
CA GLU A 79 17.26 15.14 18.06
C GLU A 79 16.89 15.09 16.57
N TYR A 80 17.79 14.54 15.77
CA TYR A 80 17.53 14.19 14.37
C TYR A 80 16.83 12.83 14.28
N LEU A 81 15.72 12.77 13.55
CA LEU A 81 15.08 11.51 13.16
C LEU A 81 15.07 11.38 11.64
N GLY A 82 15.85 10.42 11.15
CA GLY A 82 15.80 9.93 9.78
C GLY A 82 15.37 8.47 9.75
N ILE A 83 14.40 8.13 8.91
CA ILE A 83 13.99 6.74 8.68
C ILE A 83 13.89 6.53 7.18
N ASP A 84 14.73 5.62 6.68
CA ASP A 84 14.71 5.20 5.28
C ASP A 84 14.20 3.76 5.19
N LEU A 85 13.30 3.52 4.24
CA LEU A 85 12.93 2.19 3.78
C LEU A 85 13.90 1.78 2.68
N VAL A 86 14.58 0.66 2.89
CA VAL A 86 15.54 0.11 1.94
C VAL A 86 15.12 -1.30 1.51
N GLU A 87 15.42 -1.66 0.27
CA GLU A 87 14.98 -2.92 -0.35
C GLU A 87 16.15 -3.77 -0.87
N ASP A 88 16.00 -5.09 -0.76
CA ASP A 88 16.86 -6.09 -1.41
C ASP A 88 15.97 -7.05 -2.22
N THR A 89 15.39 -6.52 -3.29
CA THR A 89 14.46 -7.26 -4.16
C THR A 89 15.18 -8.31 -5.02
N ASP A 90 16.44 -8.07 -5.37
CA ASP A 90 17.30 -9.00 -6.11
C ASP A 90 17.84 -10.16 -5.24
N ASN A 91 17.68 -10.09 -3.91
CA ASN A 91 18.31 -10.98 -2.94
C ASN A 91 19.84 -11.07 -3.12
N ASP A 92 20.46 -9.97 -3.52
CA ASP A 92 21.92 -9.87 -3.71
C ASP A 92 22.63 -9.38 -2.43
N GLY A 93 21.87 -9.16 -1.36
CA GLY A 93 22.36 -8.64 -0.09
C GLY A 93 22.65 -7.13 -0.13
N LYS A 94 22.31 -6.43 -1.21
CA LYS A 94 22.55 -4.99 -1.34
C LYS A 94 21.24 -4.22 -1.19
N PHE A 95 21.09 -3.59 -0.04
CA PHE A 95 19.94 -2.75 0.22
C PHE A 95 20.05 -1.41 -0.52
N ARG A 96 18.98 -1.05 -1.24
CA ARG A 96 18.86 0.20 -2.02
C ARG A 96 17.75 1.05 -1.41
N LEU A 97 17.88 2.37 -1.44
CA LEU A 97 16.84 3.27 -0.93
C LEU A 97 15.59 3.16 -1.81
N ASP A 98 14.47 2.76 -1.20
CA ASP A 98 13.16 2.73 -1.86
C ASP A 98 12.36 3.99 -1.52
N ALA A 99 12.28 4.34 -0.22
CA ALA A 99 11.55 5.52 0.22
C ALA A 99 12.17 6.16 1.46
N GLN A 100 12.11 7.48 1.54
CA GLN A 100 12.37 8.21 2.78
C GLN A 100 11.06 8.36 3.55
N LEU A 101 10.98 7.70 4.72
CA LEU A 101 9.78 7.74 5.57
C LEU A 101 9.74 9.02 6.38
N VAL A 102 10.87 9.37 7.00
CA VAL A 102 11.01 10.55 7.86
C VAL A 102 12.37 11.18 7.59
N ASN A 103 12.39 12.50 7.52
CA ASN A 103 13.61 13.30 7.52
C ASN A 103 13.37 14.59 8.29
N LYS A 104 13.39 14.50 9.62
CA LYS A 104 13.13 15.66 10.49
C LYS A 104 14.40 16.01 11.25
N ALA A 105 14.79 17.27 11.11
CA ALA A 105 15.86 17.90 11.87
C ALA A 105 15.27 19.12 12.61
N TYR A 106 15.60 19.29 13.89
CA TYR A 106 15.41 20.53 14.65
C TYR A 106 13.97 20.98 14.98
N GLU A 107 13.00 20.08 15.02
CA GLU A 107 11.73 20.31 15.72
C GLU A 107 11.82 19.57 17.06
N PRO A 108 11.30 20.09 18.20
CA PRO A 108 11.23 19.34 19.44
C PRO A 108 10.37 18.09 19.26
N VAL A 109 10.96 17.00 18.77
CA VAL A 109 10.34 15.69 18.56
C VAL A 109 10.22 14.93 19.87
N THR A 110 9.97 15.64 20.98
CA THR A 110 9.57 15.02 22.24
C THR A 110 8.30 14.20 21.98
N ASN A 111 8.48 12.89 21.80
CA ASN A 111 7.41 11.95 21.48
C ASN A 111 6.77 12.18 20.10
N PHE A 112 7.59 12.21 19.03
CA PHE A 112 7.08 12.15 17.65
C PHE A 112 6.13 10.96 17.45
N ASN A 113 4.97 11.23 16.85
CA ASN A 113 3.95 10.25 16.52
C ASN A 113 3.30 10.64 15.20
N GLY A 114 3.60 9.89 14.15
CA GLY A 114 3.15 10.17 12.80
C GLY A 114 3.02 8.92 11.94
N SER A 115 2.63 9.09 10.69
CA SER A 115 2.60 8.01 9.72
C SER A 115 2.93 8.47 8.32
N LYS A 116 3.44 7.55 7.49
CA LYS A 116 3.79 7.79 6.09
C LYS A 116 3.22 6.70 5.20
N ALA A 117 2.58 7.08 4.09
CA ALA A 117 2.18 6.15 3.05
C ALA A 117 3.28 6.00 1.98
N VAL A 118 3.50 4.78 1.52
CA VAL A 118 4.50 4.45 0.50
C VAL A 118 3.91 3.49 -0.52
N LYS A 119 4.21 3.74 -1.80
CA LYS A 119 3.98 2.76 -2.86
C LYS A 119 5.14 1.77 -2.90
N ILE A 120 4.84 0.52 -2.59
CA ILE A 120 5.73 -0.62 -2.78
C ILE A 120 5.62 -1.07 -4.23
N SER A 121 6.66 -0.80 -5.03
CA SER A 121 6.64 -1.09 -6.47
C SER A 121 6.96 -2.55 -6.78
N THR A 122 7.65 -3.24 -5.88
CA THR A 122 8.07 -4.63 -6.05
C THR A 122 7.81 -5.40 -4.77
N GLN A 123 7.17 -6.56 -4.84
CA GLN A 123 7.10 -7.43 -3.67
C GLN A 123 8.50 -7.95 -3.33
N GLY A 124 8.88 -7.91 -2.06
CA GLY A 124 10.21 -8.39 -1.66
C GLY A 124 10.54 -8.16 -0.20
N LYS A 125 11.83 -8.28 0.09
CA LYS A 125 12.41 -8.05 1.41
C LYS A 125 12.82 -6.59 1.56
N TYR A 126 12.36 -6.02 2.66
CA TYR A 126 12.61 -4.65 3.06
C TYR A 126 13.27 -4.61 4.43
N GLN A 127 13.93 -3.50 4.72
CA GLN A 127 14.53 -3.20 6.00
C GLN A 127 14.38 -1.70 6.26
N LEU A 128 14.32 -1.29 7.52
CA LEU A 128 14.38 0.13 7.87
C LEU A 128 15.79 0.48 8.33
N GLN A 129 16.35 1.55 7.77
CA GLN A 129 17.54 2.20 8.30
C GLN A 129 17.11 3.36 9.20
N ILE A 130 17.34 3.20 10.50
CA ILE A 130 16.98 4.18 11.52
C ILE A 130 18.19 5.05 11.83
N LYS A 131 18.02 6.36 11.74
CA LYS A 131 19.02 7.38 12.07
C LYS A 131 18.44 8.22 13.20
N ALA A 132 18.81 7.87 14.42
CA ALA A 132 18.39 8.50 15.67
C ALA A 132 19.57 8.49 16.66
N ASP A 133 19.48 9.29 17.72
CA ASP A 133 20.47 9.33 18.79
C ASP A 133 20.38 8.08 19.68
N SER A 134 21.49 7.73 20.33
CA SER A 134 21.66 6.40 20.95
C SER A 134 20.65 6.05 22.05
N ASP A 135 20.05 7.04 22.70
CA ASP A 135 19.11 6.90 23.82
C ASP A 135 17.64 6.97 23.41
N ALA A 136 17.34 7.37 22.18
CA ALA A 136 15.98 7.50 21.70
C ALA A 136 15.31 6.16 21.47
N ARG A 137 14.08 6.01 21.93
CA ARG A 137 13.29 4.79 21.69
C ARG A 137 12.37 4.99 20.51
N TRP A 138 12.15 3.95 19.74
CA TRP A 138 11.20 4.00 18.64
C TRP A 138 10.39 2.71 18.53
N GLU A 139 9.19 2.84 17.98
CA GLU A 139 8.29 1.78 17.60
C GLU A 139 7.73 2.13 16.22
N ILE A 140 7.85 1.19 15.28
CA ILE A 140 7.38 1.35 13.91
C ILE A 140 6.49 0.16 13.57
N ILE A 141 5.30 0.44 13.06
CA ILE A 141 4.35 -0.56 12.58
C ILE A 141 4.20 -0.37 11.08
N ALA A 142 4.64 -1.35 10.30
CA ALA A 142 4.38 -1.41 8.87
C ALA A 142 3.08 -2.20 8.64
N GLU A 143 2.09 -1.57 8.00
CA GLU A 143 0.82 -2.19 7.67
C GLU A 143 0.53 -2.05 6.17
N GLN A 144 -0.03 -3.08 5.55
CA GLN A 144 -0.61 -2.96 4.20
C GLN A 144 -2.13 -3.03 4.33
N PRO A 145 -2.82 -1.90 4.16
CA PRO A 145 -4.23 -1.81 4.47
C PRO A 145 -5.04 -2.76 3.61
N VAL A 146 -5.98 -3.46 4.24
CA VAL A 146 -6.96 -4.27 3.53
C VAL A 146 -7.79 -3.33 2.69
N LEU A 147 -7.91 -3.65 1.41
CA LEU A 147 -8.86 -2.99 0.53
C LEU A 147 -10.28 -3.41 0.94
N ALA A 148 -10.79 -2.78 2.00
CA ALA A 148 -12.18 -2.93 2.37
C ALA A 148 -13.01 -2.44 1.20
N ARG A 149 -13.94 -3.29 0.73
CA ARG A 149 -14.83 -2.97 -0.40
C ARG A 149 -15.71 -1.73 -0.14
N ALA A 150 -15.80 -1.27 1.11
CA ALA A 150 -16.67 -0.18 1.54
C ALA A 150 -15.95 0.76 2.53
N ALA A 151 -14.84 1.38 2.13
CA ALA A 151 -14.37 2.55 2.87
C ALA A 151 -15.50 3.59 2.90
N LYS A 152 -15.66 4.30 4.02
CA LYS A 152 -16.70 5.33 4.12
C LYS A 152 -16.29 6.54 3.30
N GLN A 153 -17.26 7.25 2.75
CA GLN A 153 -17.01 8.59 2.22
C GLN A 153 -16.56 9.50 3.36
N ALA A 154 -15.49 10.24 3.13
CA ALA A 154 -15.03 11.28 4.05
C ALA A 154 -15.49 12.64 3.53
N HIS A 155 -16.02 13.46 4.44
CA HIS A 155 -16.35 14.86 4.19
C HIS A 155 -15.42 15.79 4.96
N GLU A 156 -14.79 15.29 6.02
CA GLU A 156 -13.87 16.00 6.87
C GLU A 156 -12.81 15.02 7.39
N LEU A 157 -11.55 15.43 7.33
CA LEU A 157 -10.39 14.75 7.87
C LEU A 157 -9.60 15.76 8.69
N SER A 158 -9.06 15.35 9.82
CA SER A 158 -8.21 16.20 10.65
C SER A 158 -7.13 15.39 11.33
N GLY A 159 -6.05 16.07 11.69
CA GLY A 159 -4.90 15.43 12.30
C GLY A 159 -3.85 16.43 12.72
N LYS A 160 -2.67 15.91 13.03
CA LYS A 160 -1.52 16.68 13.49
C LYS A 160 -0.22 16.05 13.02
N SER A 161 0.78 16.87 12.74
CA SER A 161 2.06 16.42 12.22
C SER A 161 1.91 15.60 10.93
N MET A 162 2.99 14.92 10.53
CA MET A 162 3.00 14.00 9.40
C MET A 162 2.08 12.81 9.65
N GLN A 163 1.11 12.59 8.76
CA GLN A 163 0.13 11.53 8.88
C GLN A 163 -0.38 11.07 7.51
N ALA A 164 -0.39 9.77 7.30
CA ALA A 164 -1.25 9.11 6.33
C ALA A 164 -2.63 8.86 6.97
N THR A 165 -3.70 9.32 6.33
CA THR A 165 -5.07 9.03 6.79
C THR A 165 -5.43 7.56 6.57
N GLY A 166 -6.50 7.11 7.23
CA GLY A 166 -7.18 5.89 6.77
C GLY A 166 -7.73 6.05 5.35
N LEU A 167 -7.97 4.92 4.67
CA LEU A 167 -8.64 4.91 3.38
C LEU A 167 -10.07 5.46 3.50
N PHE A 168 -10.45 6.33 2.57
CA PHE A 168 -11.81 6.85 2.40
C PHE A 168 -12.25 6.70 0.95
N TYR A 169 -13.56 6.57 0.74
CA TYR A 169 -14.11 6.43 -0.60
C TYR A 169 -14.37 7.79 -1.25
N LEU A 170 -14.00 7.94 -2.52
CA LEU A 170 -14.40 9.04 -3.38
C LEU A 170 -15.17 8.49 -4.60
N PRO A 171 -16.38 9.02 -4.90
CA PRO A 171 -17.03 8.74 -6.17
C PRO A 171 -16.31 9.47 -7.32
N GLU A 172 -16.56 9.02 -8.55
CA GLU A 172 -16.15 9.71 -9.77
C GLU A 172 -16.69 11.15 -9.80
N GLY A 173 -15.93 12.04 -10.44
CA GLY A 173 -16.30 13.42 -10.69
C GLY A 173 -15.42 14.41 -9.95
N LYS A 174 -15.73 15.68 -10.15
CA LYS A 174 -15.00 16.79 -9.55
C LYS A 174 -15.16 16.79 -8.02
N LYS A 175 -14.04 16.92 -7.32
CA LYS A 175 -13.96 17.10 -5.86
C LYS A 175 -13.24 18.37 -5.51
N THR A 176 -13.74 19.09 -4.52
CA THR A 176 -13.07 20.27 -3.94
C THR A 176 -12.54 19.92 -2.56
N PHE A 177 -11.22 19.97 -2.42
CA PHE A 177 -10.51 19.85 -1.15
C PHE A 177 -10.28 21.25 -0.60
N THR A 178 -10.77 21.54 0.61
CA THR A 178 -10.45 22.77 1.36
C THR A 178 -9.52 22.39 2.50
N LEU A 179 -8.29 22.89 2.49
CA LEU A 179 -7.25 22.48 3.42
C LEU A 179 -6.85 23.64 4.34
N LYS A 180 -6.53 23.31 5.59
CA LYS A 180 -6.00 24.22 6.59
C LYS A 180 -4.78 23.61 7.29
N HIS A 181 -3.77 24.41 7.56
CA HIS A 181 -2.60 24.04 8.33
C HIS A 181 -2.26 25.13 9.34
N GLY A 182 -2.01 24.71 10.58
CA GLY A 182 -1.65 25.58 11.71
C GLY A 182 -0.19 25.50 12.13
N GLY A 183 0.69 24.89 11.33
CA GLY A 183 2.13 24.79 11.61
C GLY A 183 2.96 25.87 10.90
N GLU A 184 4.28 25.83 11.11
CA GLU A 184 5.25 26.81 10.61
C GLU A 184 6.20 26.24 9.54
N SER A 185 6.26 24.90 9.42
CA SER A 185 7.11 24.17 8.49
C SER A 185 6.33 23.68 7.26
N ASN A 186 6.89 22.74 6.48
CA ASN A 186 6.26 22.21 5.28
C ASN A 186 4.83 21.72 5.53
N PHE A 187 3.91 22.11 4.65
CA PHE A 187 2.58 21.55 4.51
C PHE A 187 2.42 20.98 3.10
N ILE A 188 2.65 19.67 2.97
CA ILE A 188 2.52 18.94 1.71
C ILE A 188 1.40 17.93 1.88
N VAL A 189 0.43 17.94 0.95
CA VAL A 189 -0.70 17.01 0.98
C VAL A 189 -0.81 16.34 -0.37
N GLU A 190 -0.67 15.02 -0.37
CA GLU A 190 -0.76 14.18 -1.55
C GLU A 190 -1.98 13.27 -1.47
N LEU A 191 -2.79 13.23 -2.53
CA LEU A 191 -3.88 12.27 -2.69
C LEU A 191 -3.32 11.02 -3.37
N LEU A 192 -3.39 9.88 -2.67
CA LEU A 192 -2.95 8.59 -3.18
C LEU A 192 -4.14 7.65 -3.41
N ASP A 193 -4.04 6.82 -4.46
CA ASP A 193 -4.99 5.73 -4.68
C ASP A 193 -4.73 4.53 -3.74
N ASN A 194 -5.57 3.51 -3.84
CA ASN A 194 -5.47 2.30 -3.02
C ASN A 194 -4.25 1.39 -3.29
N LYS A 195 -3.43 1.73 -4.28
CA LYS A 195 -2.13 1.09 -4.57
C LYS A 195 -0.95 1.99 -4.20
N GLY A 196 -1.22 3.16 -3.61
CA GLY A 196 -0.20 4.16 -3.27
C GLY A 196 0.24 5.03 -4.44
N ASN A 197 -0.39 4.94 -5.63
CA ASN A 197 -0.05 5.84 -6.73
C ASN A 197 -0.53 7.25 -6.41
N ARG A 198 0.32 8.24 -6.72
CA ARG A 198 -0.04 9.64 -6.63
C ARG A 198 -1.10 10.01 -7.68
N VAL A 199 -2.22 10.53 -7.19
CA VAL A 199 -3.34 11.00 -8.01
C VAL A 199 -3.25 12.51 -8.21
N ALA A 200 -3.02 13.26 -7.13
CA ALA A 200 -2.90 14.72 -7.16
C ALA A 200 -2.15 15.27 -5.95
N GLY A 201 -1.40 16.36 -6.17
CA GLY A 201 -0.92 17.23 -5.08
C GLY A 201 -1.98 18.26 -4.75
N LEU A 202 -2.34 18.33 -3.47
CA LEU A 202 -3.39 19.21 -2.96
C LEU A 202 -2.85 20.49 -2.33
N ALA A 203 -1.66 20.43 -1.72
CA ALA A 203 -0.92 21.57 -1.17
C ALA A 203 0.59 21.28 -1.18
N ASN A 204 1.41 22.32 -1.29
CA ASN A 204 2.86 22.29 -1.11
C ASN A 204 3.32 23.70 -0.72
N GLU A 205 3.22 24.02 0.55
CA GLU A 205 3.47 25.35 1.09
C GLU A 205 4.33 25.27 2.35
N ILE A 206 4.85 26.40 2.82
CA ILE A 206 5.57 26.51 4.09
C ILE A 206 4.75 27.38 5.05
N GLY A 207 4.50 26.87 6.25
CA GLY A 207 3.83 27.57 7.32
C GLY A 207 2.31 27.51 7.29
N LEU A 208 1.69 28.56 7.84
CA LEU A 208 0.24 28.67 7.95
C LEU A 208 -0.40 28.63 6.56
N PHE A 209 -1.43 27.78 6.41
CA PHE A 209 -2.11 27.61 5.14
C PHE A 209 -3.62 27.57 5.30
N GLU A 210 -4.32 28.25 4.39
CA GLU A 210 -5.75 28.04 4.13
C GLU A 210 -6.01 28.17 2.63
N GLY A 211 -6.48 27.10 2.00
CA GLY A 211 -6.62 27.06 0.55
C GLY A 211 -7.57 25.98 0.04
N LYS A 212 -7.77 25.96 -1.28
CA LYS A 212 -8.64 24.99 -1.95
C LYS A 212 -8.00 24.43 -3.21
N LYS A 213 -8.27 23.16 -3.50
CA LYS A 213 -7.88 22.47 -4.73
C LYS A 213 -9.05 21.70 -5.30
N GLU A 214 -9.32 21.87 -6.59
CA GLU A 214 -10.22 20.99 -7.34
C GLU A 214 -9.43 19.85 -7.98
N VAL A 215 -9.96 18.63 -7.90
CA VAL A 215 -9.41 17.42 -8.54
C VAL A 215 -10.54 16.65 -9.19
N ASP A 216 -10.37 16.24 -10.43
CA ASP A 216 -11.29 15.33 -11.11
C ASP A 216 -10.95 13.88 -10.76
N ILE A 217 -11.82 13.21 -10.03
CA ILE A 217 -11.69 11.80 -9.69
C ILE A 217 -12.18 10.98 -10.88
N LEU A 218 -11.25 10.36 -11.60
CA LEU A 218 -11.55 9.59 -12.82
C LEU A 218 -12.12 8.20 -12.54
N PHE A 219 -11.76 7.60 -11.40
CA PHE A 219 -12.19 6.27 -11.04
C PHE A 219 -12.78 6.30 -9.62
N PRO A 220 -14.02 5.85 -9.39
CA PRO A 220 -14.53 5.75 -8.04
C PRO A 220 -13.72 4.69 -7.27
N GLY A 221 -13.37 4.97 -6.02
CA GLY A 221 -12.53 4.04 -5.27
C GLY A 221 -12.09 4.56 -3.91
N ASN A 222 -11.18 3.79 -3.30
CA ASN A 222 -10.57 4.15 -2.03
C ASN A 222 -9.29 4.96 -2.26
N TYR A 223 -9.14 6.01 -1.48
CA TYR A 223 -8.02 6.94 -1.51
C TYR A 223 -7.56 7.22 -0.08
N LEU A 224 -6.36 7.77 0.07
CA LEU A 224 -5.90 8.36 1.32
C LEU A 224 -5.17 9.67 1.04
N LEU A 225 -5.02 10.48 2.08
CA LEU A 225 -4.10 11.61 2.05
C LEU A 225 -2.81 11.21 2.77
N ASP A 226 -1.67 11.44 2.13
CA ASP A 226 -0.35 11.42 2.76
C ASP A 226 0.04 12.87 3.03
N ILE A 227 0.11 13.23 4.32
CA ILE A 227 0.32 14.61 4.77
C ILE A 227 1.70 14.72 5.42
N GLU A 228 2.53 15.64 4.92
CA GLU A 228 3.68 16.19 5.64
C GLU A 228 3.25 17.49 6.32
N ALA A 229 3.39 17.55 7.64
CA ALA A 229 3.07 18.70 8.46
C ALA A 229 3.89 18.68 9.77
N ASP A 230 4.00 19.83 10.42
CA ASP A 230 4.47 20.01 11.79
C ASP A 230 3.33 20.39 12.74
N GLY A 231 2.28 21.05 12.23
CA GLY A 231 1.13 21.51 13.03
C GLY A 231 -0.13 20.66 12.90
N ILE A 232 -1.23 21.20 13.45
CA ILE A 232 -2.57 20.67 13.21
C ILE A 232 -3.00 20.94 11.76
N TRP A 233 -3.76 20.03 11.18
CA TRP A 233 -4.31 20.20 9.84
C TRP A 233 -5.76 19.72 9.76
N GLN A 234 -6.49 20.28 8.80
CA GLN A 234 -7.87 19.91 8.48
C GLN A 234 -8.06 19.89 6.96
N VAL A 235 -8.85 18.93 6.48
CA VAL A 235 -9.23 18.82 5.07
C VAL A 235 -10.73 18.55 4.99
N ASN A 236 -11.46 19.45 4.34
CA ASN A 236 -12.87 19.27 4.01
C ASN A 236 -13.01 18.89 2.54
N ILE A 237 -13.85 17.90 2.24
CA ILE A 237 -14.04 17.34 0.90
C ILE A 237 -15.51 17.54 0.50
N LYS A 238 -15.73 18.09 -0.70
CA LYS A 238 -17.05 18.27 -1.31
C LYS A 238 -17.05 17.66 -2.71
#